data_AF-A0A7Y2T3V1-F1
#
_entry.id   AF-A0A7Y2T3V1-F1
#
_cell.length_a   1.000
_cell.length_b   1.000
_cell.length_c   1.000
_cell.angle_alpha   90.00
_cell.angle_beta   90.00
_cell.angle_gamma   90.00
#
_symmetry.space_group_name_H-M   'P 1'
#
loop_
_entity.id
_entity.type
_entity.pdbx_description
1 polymer ?
#
loop_
_entity_poly.entity_id
_entity_poly.type
_entity_poly.pdbx_seq_one_letter_code
_entity_poly.pdbx_strand_id
1 'polypeptide(L)' 'MAEGAKIRLNKVLRELNISLDRAVDYLASKGHEVEARPTTKISDEVYQVLLDEFQTDMSKKAASMEVGEEKRKEKEALR' A
#
# COMPACT_ATOMS: atom_id res chain seq x y z
N MET A 1 22.33 -14.00 14.81
CA MET A 1 21.51 -12.87 14.33
C MET A 1 20.40 -13.45 13.48
N ALA A 2 19.16 -13.13 13.83
CA ALA A 2 17.97 -13.87 13.41
C ALA A 2 17.90 -14.02 11.88
N GLU A 3 17.67 -15.27 11.48
CA GLU A 3 17.41 -15.73 10.14
C GLU A 3 16.23 -14.93 9.56
N GLY A 4 16.53 -13.90 8.77
CA GLY A 4 15.54 -12.96 8.25
C GLY A 4 14.46 -13.72 7.49
N ALA A 5 13.23 -13.70 7.98
CA ALA A 5 12.12 -14.35 7.31
C ALA A 5 11.91 -13.63 5.98
N LYS A 6 12.31 -14.29 4.90
CA LYS A 6 12.24 -13.72 3.55
C LYS A 6 10.82 -13.89 3.01
N ILE A 7 9.95 -12.95 3.36
CA ILE A 7 8.58 -12.88 2.83
C ILE A 7 8.65 -12.45 1.36
N ARG A 8 7.84 -13.07 0.50
CA ARG A 8 7.72 -12.63 -0.89
C ARG A 8 6.85 -11.38 -0.96
N LEU A 9 7.29 -10.37 -1.70
CA LEU A 9 6.55 -9.13 -1.90
C LEU A 9 5.14 -9.41 -2.44
N ASN A 10 4.95 -10.34 -3.37
CA ASN A 10 3.62 -10.75 -3.88
C ASN A 10 2.65 -11.18 -2.77
N LYS A 11 3.15 -11.84 -1.71
CA LYS A 11 2.29 -12.21 -0.57
C LYS A 11 1.74 -10.96 0.10
N VAL A 12 2.63 -10.00 0.37
CA VAL A 12 2.30 -8.72 1.04
C VAL A 12 1.39 -7.86 0.18
N LEU A 13 1.65 -7.76 -1.12
CA LEU A 13 0.80 -7.02 -2.06
C LEU A 13 -0.64 -7.57 -2.09
N ARG A 14 -0.79 -8.90 -2.05
CA ARG A 14 -2.11 -9.56 -2.00
C ARG A 14 -2.82 -9.37 -0.67
N GLU A 15 -2.06 -9.38 0.43
CA GLU A 15 -2.58 -9.20 1.78
C GLU A 15 -3.09 -7.77 2.00
N LEU A 16 -2.31 -6.77 1.54
CA LEU A 16 -2.63 -5.35 1.68
C LEU A 16 -3.51 -4.81 0.54
N ASN A 17 -3.76 -5.61 -0.49
CA ASN A 17 -4.50 -5.23 -1.70
C ASN A 17 -3.96 -3.95 -2.38
N ILE A 18 -2.63 -3.86 -2.50
CA ILE A 18 -1.91 -2.74 -3.12
C ILE A 18 -1.15 -3.19 -4.38
N SER A 19 -0.88 -2.25 -5.29
CA SER A 19 -0.06 -2.50 -6.48
C SER A 19 1.42 -2.58 -6.12
N LEU A 20 2.18 -3.35 -6.91
CA LEU A 20 3.63 -3.44 -6.81
C LEU A 20 4.29 -2.07 -6.89
N ASP A 21 3.85 -1.26 -7.85
CA ASP A 21 4.35 0.10 -8.08
C ASP A 21 4.20 0.99 -6.84
N ARG A 22 3.01 1.01 -6.22
CA ARG A 22 2.73 1.77 -4.99
C ARG A 22 3.61 1.31 -3.83
N ALA A 23 3.85 0.00 -3.69
CA ALA A 23 4.71 -0.52 -2.64
C ALA A 23 6.18 -0.13 -2.87
N VAL A 24 6.67 -0.21 -4.12
CA VAL A 24 8.05 0.14 -4.47
C VAL A 24 8.30 1.63 -4.27
N ASP A 25 7.41 2.50 -4.76
CA ASP A 25 7.50 3.95 -4.59
C ASP A 25 7.51 4.36 -3.11
N TYR A 26 6.62 3.76 -2.32
CA TYR A 26 6.56 4.04 -0.89
C TYR A 26 7.83 3.59 -0.17
N LEU A 27 8.32 2.39 -0.46
CA LEU A 27 9.55 1.89 0.13
C LEU A 27 10.76 2.75 -0.27
N ALA A 28 10.85 3.16 -1.54
CA ALA A 28 11.88 4.08 -2.00
C ALA A 28 11.82 5.43 -1.25
N SER A 29 10.61 5.95 -0.98
CA SER A 29 10.43 7.19 -0.20
C SER A 29 10.90 7.07 1.27
N LYS A 30 10.93 5.85 1.82
CA LYS A 30 11.45 5.55 3.16
C LYS A 30 12.93 5.19 3.18
N GLY A 31 13.59 5.16 2.01
CA GLY A 31 15.00 4.75 1.88
C GLY A 31 15.19 3.23 1.82
N HIS A 32 14.14 2.46 1.56
CA HIS A 32 14.21 1.02 1.32
C HIS A 32 14.21 0.75 -0.19
N GLU A 33 15.37 0.42 -0.75
CA GLU A 33 15.46 -0.02 -2.14
C GLU A 33 15.02 -1.49 -2.26
N VAL A 34 13.93 -1.71 -3.01
CA VAL A 34 13.44 -3.05 -3.35
C VAL A 34 13.30 -3.19 -4.86
N GLU A 35 13.65 -4.37 -5.38
CA GLU A 35 13.39 -4.67 -6.79
C GLU A 35 11.88 -4.72 -7.03
N ALA A 36 11.42 -4.00 -8.07
CA ALA A 36 10.04 -4.01 -8.55
C ALA A 36 9.66 -5.34 -9.20
N ARG A 37 9.73 -6.42 -8.42
CA ARG A 37 9.38 -7.79 -8.82
C ARG A 37 8.51 -8.44 -7.74
N PRO A 38 7.43 -9.13 -8.11
CA PRO A 38 6.56 -9.81 -7.13
C PRO A 38 7.29 -10.95 -6.41
N THR A 39 8.31 -11.54 -7.02
CA THR A 39 9.13 -12.60 -6.45
C THR A 39 10.23 -12.08 -5.52
N THR A 40 10.41 -10.76 -5.42
CA THR A 40 11.37 -10.13 -4.51
C THR A 40 11.13 -10.59 -3.09
N LYS A 41 12.23 -10.96 -2.42
CA LYS A 41 12.23 -11.31 -1.00
C LYS A 41 12.54 -10.05 -0.20
N ILE A 42 11.65 -9.71 0.73
CA ILE A 42 11.80 -8.57 1.63
C ILE A 42 12.01 -9.06 3.06
N SER A 43 12.61 -8.21 3.90
CA SER A 43 12.73 -8.46 5.34
C SER A 43 11.43 -8.18 6.06
N ASP A 44 11.29 -8.71 7.28
CA ASP A 44 10.20 -8.36 8.19
C ASP A 44 10.08 -6.87 8.43
N GLU A 45 11.20 -6.13 8.49
CA GLU A 45 11.21 -4.67 8.66
C GLU A 45 10.47 -3.96 7.51
N VAL A 46 10.81 -4.31 6.26
CA VAL A 46 10.15 -3.78 5.05
C VAL A 46 8.67 -4.19 5.02
N TYR A 47 8.37 -5.41 5.45
CA TYR A 47 7.00 -5.87 5.60
C TYR A 47 6.20 -5.04 6.61
N GLN A 48 6.76 -4.77 7.80
CA GLN A 48 6.13 -3.94 8.82
C GLN A 48 5.90 -2.51 8.34
N VAL A 49 6.85 -1.92 7.60
CA VAL A 49 6.69 -0.58 7.02
C VAL A 49 5.52 -0.51 6.04
N LEU A 50 5.36 -1.54 5.19
CA LEU A 50 4.20 -1.64 4.29
C LEU A 50 2.90 -1.90 5.07
N LEU A 51 2.95 -2.75 6.08
CA LEU A 51 1.81 -3.08 6.93
C LEU A 51 1.31 -1.82 7.65
N ASP A 52 2.16 -1.09 8.36
CA ASP A 52 1.76 0.11 9.11
C ASP A 52 1.08 1.17 8.23
N GLU A 53 1.60 1.38 7.01
CA GLU A 53 1.04 2.35 6.06
C GLU A 53 -0.27 1.87 5.44
N PHE A 54 -0.31 0.64 4.92
CA PHE A 54 -1.41 0.17 4.06
C PHE A 54 -2.47 -0.66 4.79
N GLN A 55 -2.17 -1.21 5.98
CA GLN A 55 -3.16 -1.90 6.83
C GLN A 55 -4.28 -0.94 7.24
N THR A 56 -3.96 0.30 7.57
CA THR A 56 -4.97 1.31 7.92
C THR A 56 -5.69 1.88 6.70
N ASP A 57 -5.03 1.91 5.54
CA ASP A 57 -5.64 2.30 4.26
C ASP A 57 -6.71 1.30 3.81
N MET A 58 -6.58 -0.01 4.11
CA MET A 58 -7.66 -1.00 3.88
C MET A 58 -8.94 -0.66 4.64
N SER A 59 -8.83 -0.25 5.91
CA SER A 59 -9.98 0.14 6.73
C SER A 59 -10.59 1.46 6.26
N LYS A 60 -9.77 2.41 5.78
CA LYS A 60 -10.22 3.73 5.33
C LYS A 60 -10.72 3.76 3.88
N LYS A 61 -10.27 2.85 3.01
CA LYS A 61 -10.77 2.73 1.64
C LYS A 61 -12.16 2.10 1.59
N ALA A 62 -12.51 1.25 2.57
CA ALA A 62 -13.90 0.87 2.82
C ALA A 62 -14.78 2.09 3.12
N ALA A 63 -14.26 3.05 3.89
CA ALA A 63 -14.97 4.31 4.20
C ALA A 63 -14.91 5.36 3.07
N SER A 64 -13.89 5.32 2.20
CA SER A 64 -13.72 6.32 1.13
C SER A 64 -14.43 5.99 -0.18
N MET A 65 -14.96 4.76 -0.34
CA MET A 65 -15.96 4.50 -1.38
C MET A 65 -17.28 5.24 -1.11
N GLU A 66 -17.53 5.68 0.14
CA GLU A 66 -18.67 6.54 0.48
C GLU A 66 -18.39 8.04 0.15
N VAL A 67 -17.12 8.46 0.14
CA VAL A 67 -16.74 9.89 -0.05
C VAL A 67 -16.29 10.20 -1.50
N GLY A 68 -16.52 9.26 -2.44
CA GLY A 68 -16.26 9.46 -3.87
C GLY A 68 -17.40 10.17 -4.62
N GLU A 69 -18.62 10.18 -4.08
CA GLU A 69 -19.76 10.88 -4.68
C GLU A 69 -19.96 12.32 -4.19
N GLU A 70 -19.46 12.68 -3.00
CA GLU A 70 -19.67 14.02 -2.44
C GLU A 70 -18.84 15.13 -3.09
N LYS A 71 -17.79 14.82 -3.86
CA LYS A 71 -16.97 15.85 -4.55
C LYS A 71 -17.35 16.13 -6.00
N ARG A 72 -18.43 15.55 -6.55
CA ARG A 72 -18.79 15.75 -7.97
C ARG A 72 -20.03 16.57 -8.30
N LYS A 73 -20.86 17.04 -7.35
CA LYS A 73 -22.11 17.74 -7.73
C LYS A 73 -22.52 19.00 -6.94
N GLU A 74 -21.61 19.71 -6.27
CA GLU A 74 -21.90 21.11 -5.87
C GLU A 74 -21.82 22.13 -7.03
N LYS A 75 -21.58 21.67 -8.28
CA LYS A 75 -21.37 22.57 -9.43
C LYS A 75 -22.59 22.80 -10.33
N GLU A 76 -23.80 22.39 -9.94
CA GLU A 76 -25.02 22.54 -10.76
C GLU A 76 -26.21 23.16 -10.00
N ALA A 77 -25.95 24.08 -9.07
CA ALA A 77 -27.01 24.87 -8.40
C ALA A 77 -26.95 26.37 -8.78
N LEU A 78 -26.14 26.75 -9.77
CA LEU A 78 -25.96 28.14 -10.20
C LEU A 78 -26.41 28.41 -11.64
N ARG A 79 -27.41 27.67 -12.12
CA ARG A 79 -28.04 27.97 -13.42
C ARG A 79 -29.54 28.12 -13.29
#